data_AF-A0A933KE68-F1
#
_entry.id   AF-A0A933KE68-F1
#
_cell.length_a   1.000
_cell.length_b   1.000
_cell.length_c   1.000
_cell.angle_alpha   90.00
_cell.angle_beta   90.00
_cell.angle_gamma   90.00
#
_symmetry.space_group_name_H-M   'P 1'
#
loop_
_entity.id
_entity.type
_entity.pdbx_description
1 polymer ?
#
loop_
_entity_poly.entity_id
_entity_poly.type
_entity_poly.pdbx_seq_one_letter_code
_entity_poly.pdbx_strand_id
1 'polypeptide(L)'
;MAEAPKPKKQTSAEKRARQNVKRQARNGAIKSSLKTINKKFLEACASGDKAQAEALLRQTAKEFDKAVSKHVIHKNKASRKKARLAKRITAMATAAPSKKGSKKS
;
A
#
# COMPACT_ATOMS: atom_id res chain seq x y z
N MET A 1 -55.79 5.53 -8.09
CA MET A 1 -54.43 4.97 -8.24
C MET A 1 -53.45 6.14 -8.31
N ALA A 2 -52.84 6.53 -7.18
CA ALA A 2 -51.96 7.70 -7.13
C ALA A 2 -50.60 7.36 -7.76
N GLU A 3 -50.22 8.06 -8.83
CA GLU A 3 -48.93 7.91 -9.50
C GLU A 3 -47.81 8.41 -8.57
N ALA A 4 -46.87 7.53 -8.22
CA ALA A 4 -45.74 7.90 -7.36
C ALA A 4 -44.91 9.03 -8.00
N PRO A 5 -44.42 10.01 -7.21
CA PRO A 5 -43.63 11.11 -7.75
C PRO A 5 -42.36 10.58 -8.41
N LYS A 6 -42.14 10.97 -9.67
CA LYS A 6 -40.97 10.57 -10.48
C LYS A 6 -39.67 10.95 -9.72
N PRO A 7 -38.66 10.06 -9.67
CA PRO A 7 -37.45 10.32 -8.89
C PRO A 7 -36.74 11.57 -9.41
N LYS A 8 -36.49 12.53 -8.51
CA LYS A 8 -35.82 13.79 -8.84
C LYS A 8 -34.45 13.51 -9.46
N LYS A 9 -34.24 13.98 -10.70
CA LYS A 9 -32.99 13.79 -11.45
C LYS A 9 -31.85 14.51 -10.73
N GLN A 10 -30.92 13.75 -10.17
CA GLN A 10 -29.77 14.33 -9.49
C GLN A 10 -28.81 14.97 -10.47
N THR A 11 -28.27 16.12 -10.09
CA THR A 11 -27.21 16.78 -10.86
C THR A 11 -25.97 15.90 -10.92
N SER A 12 -25.17 16.04 -11.97
CA SER A 12 -23.91 15.31 -12.12
C SER A 12 -22.98 15.54 -10.91
N ALA A 13 -23.01 16.76 -10.34
CA ALA A 13 -22.27 17.15 -9.15
C ALA A 13 -22.68 16.36 -7.90
N GLU A 14 -23.98 16.30 -7.57
CA GLU A 14 -24.49 15.54 -6.43
C GLU A 14 -24.16 14.04 -6.52
N LYS A 15 -24.27 13.48 -7.73
CA LYS A 15 -23.89 12.08 -7.99
C LYS A 15 -22.40 11.85 -7.70
N ARG A 16 -21.52 12.76 -8.13
CA ARG A 16 -20.07 12.68 -7.87
C ARG A 16 -19.76 12.82 -6.39
N ALA A 17 -20.42 13.72 -5.66
CA ALA A 17 -20.25 13.87 -4.22
C ALA A 17 -20.53 12.56 -3.47
N ARG A 18 -21.67 11.90 -3.76
CA ARG A 18 -22.01 10.61 -3.14
C ARG A 18 -21.02 9.49 -3.49
N GLN A 19 -20.53 9.44 -4.73
CA GLN A 19 -19.50 8.48 -5.12
C GLN A 19 -18.17 8.73 -4.39
N ASN A 20 -17.80 10.00 -4.21
CA ASN A 20 -16.57 10.38 -3.54
C ASN A 20 -16.56 9.94 -2.07
N VAL A 21 -17.67 10.10 -1.34
CA VAL A 21 -17.79 9.62 0.06
C VAL A 21 -17.52 8.11 0.14
N LYS A 22 -18.17 7.32 -0.73
CA LYS A 22 -17.97 5.86 -0.76
C LYS A 22 -16.52 5.47 -1.09
N ARG A 23 -15.92 6.14 -2.09
CA ARG A 23 -14.52 5.92 -2.47
C ARG A 23 -13.56 6.33 -1.34
N GLN A 24 -13.84 7.42 -0.65
CA GLN A 24 -13.02 7.93 0.44
C GLN A 24 -13.00 6.94 1.61
N ALA A 25 -14.15 6.39 2.02
CA ALA A 25 -14.22 5.39 3.09
C ALA A 25 -13.38 4.14 2.75
N ARG A 26 -13.58 3.58 1.55
CA ARG A 26 -12.80 2.41 1.06
C ARG A 26 -11.30 2.71 0.99
N ASN A 27 -10.94 3.86 0.41
CA ASN A 27 -9.54 4.24 0.25
C ASN A 27 -8.88 4.54 1.61
N GLY A 28 -9.65 5.06 2.57
CA GLY A 28 -9.22 5.27 3.94
C GLY A 28 -8.79 3.96 4.60
N ALA A 29 -9.65 2.94 4.58
CA ALA A 29 -9.37 1.62 5.14
C ALA A 29 -8.14 0.93 4.50
N ILE A 30 -7.99 1.03 3.18
CA ILE A 30 -6.82 0.46 2.49
C ILE A 30 -5.55 1.21 2.87
N LYS A 31 -5.60 2.55 2.93
CA LYS A 31 -4.45 3.36 3.33
C LYS A 31 -4.05 3.13 4.79
N SER A 32 -5.00 2.91 5.70
CA SER A 32 -4.70 2.60 7.10
C SER A 32 -4.06 1.23 7.24
N SER A 33 -4.59 0.18 6.59
CA SER A 33 -3.96 -1.16 6.56
C SER A 33 -2.50 -1.10 6.11
N LEU A 34 -2.23 -0.42 4.99
CA LEU A 34 -0.87 -0.24 4.49
C LEU A 34 0.04 0.47 5.49
N LYS A 35 -0.46 1.49 6.20
CA LYS A 35 0.32 2.18 7.24
C LYS A 35 0.64 1.24 8.41
N THR A 36 -0.33 0.45 8.86
CA THR A 36 -0.16 -0.51 9.96
C THR A 36 0.88 -1.56 9.63
N ILE A 37 0.84 -2.15 8.43
CA ILE A 37 1.82 -3.16 8.01
C ILE A 37 3.22 -2.56 7.91
N ASN A 38 3.35 -1.32 7.40
CA ASN A 38 4.63 -0.63 7.41
C ASN A 38 5.17 -0.39 8.82
N LYS A 39 4.31 -0.08 9.81
CA LYS A 39 4.74 0.07 11.20
C LYS A 39 5.23 -1.25 11.78
N LYS A 40 4.47 -2.34 11.60
CA LYS A 40 4.88 -3.70 12.02
C LYS A 40 6.24 -4.09 11.44
N PHE A 41 6.48 -3.77 10.17
CA PHE A 41 7.79 -3.99 9.55
C PHE A 41 8.90 -3.19 10.24
N LEU A 42 8.67 -1.92 10.56
CA LEU A 42 9.67 -1.08 11.24
C LEU A 42 9.95 -1.59 12.66
N GLU A 43 8.93 -2.06 13.37
CA GLU A 43 9.05 -2.69 14.69
C GLU A 43 9.88 -3.98 14.61
N ALA A 44 9.61 -4.86 13.64
CA ALA A 44 10.41 -6.08 13.41
C ALA A 44 11.86 -5.76 12.99
N CYS A 45 12.07 -4.67 12.27
CA CYS A 45 13.43 -4.20 11.97
C CYS A 45 14.14 -3.69 13.24
N ALA A 46 13.41 -3.05 14.15
CA ALA A 46 13.97 -2.57 15.41
C ALA A 46 14.28 -3.71 16.40
N SER A 47 13.49 -4.80 16.38
CA SER A 47 13.76 -5.99 17.20
C SER A 47 14.93 -6.84 16.69
N GLY A 48 15.39 -6.62 15.45
CA GLY A 48 16.51 -7.37 14.87
C GLY A 48 16.13 -8.71 14.24
N ASP A 49 14.85 -9.05 14.16
CA ASP A 49 14.36 -10.33 13.65
C ASP A 49 14.33 -10.38 12.12
N LYS A 50 15.44 -10.81 11.51
CA LYS A 50 15.59 -10.88 10.04
C LYS A 50 14.53 -11.78 9.37
N ALA A 51 14.24 -12.94 9.95
CA ALA A 51 13.25 -13.87 9.38
C ALA A 51 11.83 -13.28 9.36
N GLN A 52 11.45 -12.59 10.44
CA GLN A 52 10.14 -11.92 10.53
C GLN A 52 10.08 -10.72 9.58
N ALA A 53 11.16 -9.94 9.46
CA ALA A 53 11.23 -8.81 8.54
C ALA A 53 11.08 -9.25 7.07
N GLU A 54 11.65 -10.39 6.67
CA GLU A 54 11.51 -10.95 5.32
C GLU A 54 10.08 -11.42 5.04
N ALA A 55 9.44 -12.12 5.99
CA ALA A 55 8.05 -12.54 5.87
C ALA A 55 7.11 -11.33 5.75
N LEU A 56 7.31 -10.32 6.60
CA LEU A 56 6.55 -9.06 6.57
C LEU A 56 6.80 -8.29 5.27
N LEU A 57 8.00 -8.32 4.68
CA LEU A 57 8.26 -7.67 3.40
C LEU A 57 7.45 -8.31 2.27
N ARG A 58 7.36 -9.65 2.22
CA ARG A 58 6.53 -10.36 1.22
C ARG A 58 5.05 -10.00 1.38
N GLN A 59 4.56 -9.98 2.61
CA GLN A 59 3.18 -9.57 2.91
C GLN A 59 2.93 -8.11 2.51
N THR A 60 3.85 -7.22 2.86
CA THR A 60 3.78 -5.79 2.55
C THR A 60 3.75 -5.57 1.04
N ALA A 61 4.62 -6.24 0.27
CA ALA A 61 4.65 -6.15 -1.18
C ALA A 61 3.32 -6.57 -1.81
N LYS A 62 2.75 -7.69 -1.35
CA LYS A 62 1.44 -8.20 -1.81
C LYS A 62 0.31 -7.20 -1.54
N GLU A 63 0.30 -6.55 -0.37
CA GLU A 63 -0.69 -5.53 -0.04
C GLU A 63 -0.55 -4.27 -0.90
N PHE A 64 0.69 -3.82 -1.16
CA PHE A 64 0.95 -2.69 -2.04
C PHE A 64 0.46 -2.96 -3.47
N ASP A 65 0.69 -4.15 -4.00
CA ASP A 65 0.26 -4.51 -5.36
C ASP A 65 -1.27 -4.64 -5.47
N LYS A 66 -1.93 -5.17 -4.43
CA LYS A 66 -3.41 -5.14 -4.31
C LYS A 66 -3.96 -3.72 -4.23
N ALA A 67 -3.25 -2.79 -3.61
CA ALA A 67 -3.69 -1.39 -3.53
C ALA A 67 -3.50 -0.64 -4.87
N VAL A 68 -2.52 -1.05 -5.69
CA VAL A 68 -2.35 -0.57 -7.06
C VAL A 68 -3.49 -1.06 -7.96
N SER A 69 -3.85 -2.35 -7.90
CA SER A 69 -4.95 -2.89 -8.72
C SER A 69 -6.30 -2.22 -8.39
N LYS A 70 -6.52 -1.85 -7.12
CA LYS A 70 -7.70 -1.09 -6.68
C LYS A 70 -7.61 0.43 -6.97
N HIS A 71 -6.56 0.88 -7.65
CA HIS A 71 -6.30 2.28 -8.01
C HIS A 71 -6.26 3.24 -6.80
N VAL A 72 -5.90 2.73 -5.62
CA VAL A 72 -5.84 3.53 -4.39
C VAL A 72 -4.49 4.26 -4.30
N ILE A 73 -3.44 3.64 -4.83
CA ILE A 73 -2.10 4.20 -4.92
C ILE A 73 -1.55 4.00 -6.32
N HIS A 74 -0.73 4.95 -6.78
CA HIS A 74 -0.06 4.84 -8.07
C HIS A 74 1.08 3.82 -8.04
N LYS A 75 1.34 3.15 -9.16
CA LYS A 75 2.43 2.16 -9.33
C LYS A 75 3.78 2.67 -8.81
N ASN A 76 4.15 3.91 -9.15
CA ASN A 76 5.42 4.50 -8.71
C ASN A 76 5.49 4.67 -7.18
N LYS A 77 4.36 4.96 -6.51
CA LYS A 77 4.31 5.07 -5.05
C LYS A 77 4.54 3.70 -4.41
N ALA A 78 3.93 2.65 -4.94
CA ALA A 78 4.16 1.28 -4.51
C ALA A 78 5.61 0.86 -4.74
N SER A 79 6.15 1.06 -5.95
CA SER A 79 7.54 0.72 -6.28
C SER A 79 8.56 1.43 -5.38
N ARG A 80 8.38 2.74 -5.13
CA ARG A 80 9.24 3.50 -4.21
C ARG A 80 9.19 2.93 -2.78
N LYS A 81 8.01 2.51 -2.31
CA LYS A 81 7.88 1.93 -0.96
C LYS A 81 8.54 0.55 -0.89
N LYS A 82 8.26 -0.34 -1.85
CA LYS A 82 8.91 -1.66 -1.96
C LYS A 82 10.44 -1.55 -1.97
N ALA A 83 10.99 -0.67 -2.80
CA ALA A 83 12.43 -0.45 -2.89
C ALA A 83 13.03 0.06 -1.56
N ARG A 84 12.36 0.98 -0.85
CA ARG A 84 12.86 1.50 0.44
C ARG A 84 12.83 0.45 1.55
N LEU A 85 11.84 -0.44 1.56
CA LEU A 85 11.76 -1.53 2.55
C LEU A 85 12.82 -2.59 2.27
N ALA A 86 13.01 -2.97 1.01
CA ALA A 86 14.05 -3.91 0.61
C ALA A 86 15.45 -3.39 1.00
N LYS A 87 15.75 -2.12 0.70
CA LYS A 87 17.01 -1.47 1.11
C LYS A 87 17.27 -1.52 2.61
N ARG A 88 16.23 -1.49 3.44
CA ARG A 88 16.36 -1.57 4.90
C ARG A 88 16.75 -2.97 5.36
N ILE A 89 16.11 -4.02 4.82
CA ILE A 89 16.51 -5.40 5.13
C ILE A 89 17.94 -5.65 4.68
N THR A 90 18.30 -5.24 3.46
CA THR A 90 19.67 -5.43 2.96
C THR A 90 20.68 -4.68 3.82
N ALA A 91 20.38 -3.45 4.25
CA ALA A 91 21.26 -2.70 5.15
C ALA A 91 21.45 -3.41 6.52
N MET A 92 20.38 -4.01 7.08
CA MET A 92 20.48 -4.84 8.29
C MET A 92 21.29 -6.13 8.07
N ALA A 93 21.28 -6.66 6.84
CA ALA A 93 22.06 -7.84 6.48
C ALA A 93 23.55 -7.51 6.26
N THR A 94 23.86 -6.35 5.69
CA THR A 94 25.23 -5.93 5.31
C THR A 94 26.08 -5.34 6.44
N ALA A 95 25.64 -5.41 7.71
CA ALA A 95 26.47 -5.05 8.87
C ALA A 95 27.60 -6.05 9.15
N ALA A 96 27.74 -7.12 8.35
CA ALA A 96 28.94 -7.96 8.25
C ALA A 96 29.57 -7.78 6.85
N PRO A 97 30.90 -7.62 6.72
CA PRO A 97 31.50 -7.18 5.46
C PRO A 97 31.68 -8.31 4.44
N SER A 98 31.48 -7.94 3.17
CA SER A 98 32.24 -8.34 1.98
C SER A 98 31.60 -9.22 0.87
N LYS A 99 31.82 -8.70 -0.35
CA LYS A 99 32.08 -9.35 -1.66
C LYS A 99 31.06 -10.29 -2.30
N LYS A 100 30.45 -9.79 -3.38
CA LYS A 100 30.72 -10.26 -4.76
C LYS A 100 30.34 -9.19 -5.78
N GLY A 101 31.31 -8.80 -6.59
CA GLY A 101 31.07 -8.08 -7.83
C GLY A 101 30.71 -9.05 -8.97
N SER A 102 29.98 -8.55 -9.96
CA SER A 102 30.17 -8.92 -11.37
C SER A 102 29.43 -7.93 -12.26
N LYS A 103 30.24 -7.08 -12.88
CA LYS A 103 30.05 -6.39 -14.17
C LYS A 103 29.12 -7.14 -15.14
N LYS A 104 28.18 -6.45 -15.81
CA LYS A 104 28.09 -6.41 -17.28
C LYS A 104 27.05 -5.38 -17.76
N SER A 105 27.50 -4.56 -18.73
CA SER A 105 26.76 -3.75 -19.73
C SER A 105 25.58 -2.91 -19.27
#